data_AF-A0A963VNA4-F1
#
_entry.id   AF-A0A963VNA4-F1
#
_cell.length_a   1.000
_cell.length_b   1.000
_cell.length_c   1.000
_cell.angle_alpha   90.00
_cell.angle_beta   90.00
_cell.angle_gamma   90.00
#
_symmetry.space_group_name_H-M   'P 1'
#
loop_
_entity.id
_entity.type
_entity.pdbx_description
1 polymer ?
#
loop_
_entity_poly.entity_id
_entity_poly.type
_entity_poly.pdbx_seq_one_letter_code
_entity_poly.pdbx_strand_id
1 'polypeptide(L)'
;MNQPTLSGKRILVTQADVFMGPDLCTVLAEHGADVIADTQAMHSPHAPAAALAQAGEIDALVINLAVPAPTSLATEASDAEWNDTFAALVHPLHRLVRAALPDMIARR
;
A
#
# COMPACT_ATOMS: atom_id res chain seq x y z
N MET A 1 16.99 23.03 -8.98
CA MET A 1 16.09 22.98 -7.81
C MET A 1 16.60 21.88 -6.90
N ASN A 2 16.74 22.12 -5.60
CA ASN A 2 17.23 21.11 -4.65
C ASN A 2 16.08 20.12 -4.37
N GLN A 3 16.13 18.94 -4.97
CA GLN A 3 15.08 17.93 -4.83
C GLN A 3 15.24 17.28 -3.45
N PRO A 4 14.18 17.18 -2.63
CA PRO A 4 14.27 16.56 -1.31
C PRO A 4 14.72 15.09 -1.45
N THR A 5 15.71 14.69 -0.65
CA THR A 5 16.26 13.32 -0.65
C THR A 5 15.49 12.41 0.31
N LEU A 6 15.32 11.15 -0.09
CA LEU A 6 14.77 10.07 0.73
C LEU A 6 15.88 9.14 1.25
N SER A 7 17.14 9.59 1.20
CA SER A 7 18.29 8.78 1.62
C SER A 7 18.12 8.23 3.03
N GLY A 8 18.26 6.90 3.16
CA GLY A 8 18.15 6.20 4.44
C GLY A 8 16.73 6.07 4.98
N LYS A 9 15.69 6.38 4.19
CA LYS A 9 14.28 6.13 4.53
C LYS A 9 13.88 4.75 4.03
N ARG A 10 13.42 3.87 4.92
CA ARG A 10 12.83 2.57 4.59
C ARG A 10 11.35 2.76 4.28
N ILE A 11 10.93 2.47 3.05
CA ILE A 11 9.58 2.75 2.57
C ILE A 11 8.93 1.46 2.07
N LEU A 12 7.85 1.03 2.74
CA LEU A 12 7.02 -0.07 2.27
C LEU A 12 6.03 0.43 1.22
N VAL A 13 6.01 -0.19 0.04
CA VAL A 13 5.02 0.03 -1.02
C VAL A 13 4.21 -1.24 -1.17
N THR A 14 2.90 -1.18 -0.90
CA THR A 14 2.00 -2.33 -1.06
C THR A 14 1.60 -2.55 -2.52
N GLN A 15 1.35 -3.79 -2.91
CA GLN A 15 0.99 -4.17 -4.29
C GLN A 15 1.92 -3.53 -5.34
N ALA A 16 3.22 -3.60 -5.11
CA ALA A 16 4.27 -2.88 -5.83
C ALA A 16 4.41 -3.26 -7.32
N ASP A 17 3.75 -4.33 -7.77
CA ASP A 17 3.76 -4.82 -9.14
C ASP A 17 2.54 -4.39 -9.98
N VAL A 18 1.59 -3.67 -9.39
CA VAL A 18 0.36 -3.23 -10.06
C VAL A 18 0.10 -1.74 -9.88
N PHE A 19 -0.74 -1.19 -10.77
CA PHE A 19 -1.10 0.23 -10.82
C PHE A 19 0.16 1.12 -10.85
N MET A 20 0.32 2.01 -9.89
CA MET A 20 1.48 2.92 -9.79
C MET A 20 2.67 2.27 -9.08
N GLY A 21 2.55 1.04 -8.59
CA GLY A 21 3.58 0.35 -7.80
C GLY A 21 4.97 0.39 -8.43
N PRO A 22 5.14 -0.05 -9.69
CA PRO A 22 6.46 -0.10 -10.33
C PRO A 22 7.12 1.28 -10.45
N ASP A 23 6.35 2.29 -10.83
CA ASP A 23 6.83 3.67 -10.99
C ASP A 23 7.15 4.30 -9.63
N LEU A 24 6.31 4.07 -8.61
CA LEU A 24 6.56 4.51 -7.23
C LEU A 24 7.86 3.91 -6.72
N CYS A 25 8.06 2.59 -6.86
CA CYS A 25 9.30 1.94 -6.43
C CYS A 25 10.52 2.51 -7.14
N THR A 26 10.43 2.74 -8.45
CA THR A 26 11.52 3.32 -9.24
C THR A 26 11.88 4.72 -8.76
N VAL A 27 10.90 5.62 -8.69
CA VAL A 27 11.13 7.03 -8.32
C VAL A 27 11.60 7.17 -6.88
N LEU A 28 11.06 6.38 -5.94
CA LEU A 28 11.50 6.39 -4.54
C LEU A 28 12.97 5.94 -4.41
N ALA A 29 13.36 4.88 -5.12
CA ALA A 29 14.73 4.38 -5.15
C ALA A 29 15.69 5.39 -5.78
N GLU A 30 15.29 6.06 -6.87
CA GLU A 30 16.07 7.15 -7.50
C GLU A 30 16.33 8.33 -6.53
N HIS A 31 15.44 8.56 -5.57
CA HIS A 31 15.61 9.57 -4.52
C HIS A 31 16.36 9.05 -3.28
N GLY A 32 16.82 7.79 -3.29
CA GLY A 32 17.68 7.19 -2.28
C GLY A 32 16.96 6.40 -1.18
N ALA A 33 15.66 6.13 -1.31
CA ALA A 33 14.94 5.30 -0.35
C ALA A 33 15.37 3.83 -0.41
N ASP A 34 15.33 3.15 0.73
CA ASP A 34 15.32 1.68 0.81
C ASP A 34 13.88 1.19 0.61
N VAL A 35 13.54 0.82 -0.63
CA VAL A 35 12.18 0.46 -1.02
C VAL A 35 11.92 -1.02 -0.73
N ILE A 36 10.93 -1.28 0.12
CA ILE A 36 10.39 -2.61 0.40
C ILE A 36 9.17 -2.79 -0.51
N ALA A 37 9.37 -3.51 -1.62
CA ALA A 37 8.32 -3.79 -2.60
C ALA A 37 7.52 -5.03 -2.16
N ASP A 38 6.31 -4.82 -1.64
CA ASP A 38 5.39 -5.90 -1.28
C ASP A 38 4.41 -6.17 -2.42
N THR A 39 4.29 -7.42 -2.87
CA THR A 39 3.38 -7.85 -3.95
C THR A 39 2.25 -8.74 -3.43
N GLN A 40 2.03 -8.76 -2.11
CA GLN A 40 0.99 -9.59 -1.50
C GLN A 40 -0.41 -9.06 -1.81
N ALA A 41 -1.35 -9.99 -2.06
CA ALA A 41 -2.76 -9.64 -2.21
C ALA A 41 -3.36 -9.20 -0.86
N MET A 42 -4.16 -8.14 -0.87
CA MET A 42 -4.66 -7.49 0.35
C MET A 42 -6.10 -7.85 0.73
N HIS A 43 -6.68 -8.89 0.10
CA HIS A 43 -8.05 -9.33 0.35
C HIS A 43 -8.23 -9.95 1.76
N SER A 44 -7.22 -10.64 2.26
CA SER A 44 -7.27 -11.25 3.60
C SER A 44 -7.23 -10.19 4.69
N PRO A 45 -8.07 -10.29 5.75
CA PRO A 45 -7.96 -9.42 6.91
C PRO A 45 -6.59 -9.42 7.62
N HIS A 46 -5.80 -10.48 7.42
CA HIS A 46 -4.48 -10.65 8.05
C HIS A 46 -3.32 -10.16 7.18
N ALA A 47 -3.51 -10.01 5.86
CA ALA A 47 -2.44 -9.64 4.94
C ALA A 47 -1.77 -8.30 5.29
N PRO A 48 -2.52 -7.22 5.62
CA PRO A 48 -1.91 -5.94 6.04
C PRO A 48 -0.92 -6.05 7.21
N ALA A 49 -1.28 -6.78 8.26
CA ALA A 49 -0.42 -6.92 9.44
C ALA A 49 0.79 -7.80 9.13
N ALA A 50 0.61 -8.84 8.31
CA ALA A 50 1.70 -9.70 7.88
C ALA A 50 2.73 -8.95 7.02
N ALA A 51 2.28 -8.11 6.07
CA ALA A 51 3.16 -7.32 5.22
C ALA A 51 4.02 -6.34 6.04
N LEU A 52 3.40 -5.65 7.01
CA LEU A 52 4.13 -4.75 7.93
C LEU A 52 5.12 -5.51 8.82
N ALA A 53 4.72 -6.66 9.36
CA ALA A 53 5.62 -7.49 10.17
C ALA A 53 6.84 -8.00 9.37
N GLN A 54 6.63 -8.37 8.10
CA GLN A 54 7.72 -8.78 7.20
C GLN A 54 8.64 -7.61 6.83
N ALA A 55 8.10 -6.41 6.62
CA ALA A 55 8.89 -5.21 6.33
C ALA A 55 9.74 -4.75 7.54
N GLY A 56 9.27 -5.03 8.76
CA GLY A 56 9.89 -4.58 10.00
C GLY A 56 9.73 -3.07 10.18
N GLU A 57 10.73 -2.43 10.76
CA GLU A 57 10.68 -0.99 11.04
C GLU A 57 10.74 -0.14 9.77
N ILE A 58 9.66 0.58 9.45
CA ILE A 58 9.58 1.48 8.28
C ILE A 58 9.51 2.95 8.69
N ASP A 59 10.10 3.82 7.88
CA ASP A 59 9.95 5.27 8.00
C ASP A 59 8.66 5.78 7.36
N ALA A 60 8.22 5.13 6.28
CA ALA A 60 7.00 5.50 5.56
C ALA A 60 6.29 4.27 4.98
N LEU A 61 4.96 4.39 4.88
CA LEU A 61 4.09 3.42 4.23
C LEU A 61 3.39 4.10 3.05
N VAL A 62 3.57 3.56 1.86
CA VAL A 62 2.82 3.92 0.66
C VAL A 62 1.76 2.85 0.42
N ILE A 63 0.51 3.20 0.72
CA ILE A 63 -0.64 2.31 0.49
C ILE A 63 -1.06 2.42 -0.97
N ASN A 64 -0.40 1.65 -1.82
CA ASN A 64 -0.82 1.43 -3.20
C ASN A 64 -1.73 0.19 -3.23
N LEU A 65 -3.01 0.42 -3.53
CA LEU A 65 -4.05 -0.60 -3.60
C LEU A 65 -4.74 -0.49 -4.94
N ALA A 66 -4.88 -1.62 -5.63
CA ALA A 66 -5.42 -1.68 -6.96
C ALA A 66 -6.37 -2.86 -7.13
N VAL A 67 -7.34 -2.66 -8.01
CA VAL A 67 -8.26 -3.68 -8.53
C VAL A 67 -8.54 -3.33 -9.98
N PRO A 68 -8.81 -4.29 -10.88
CA PRO A 68 -9.36 -3.99 -12.19
C PRO A 68 -10.58 -3.07 -12.04
N ALA A 69 -10.56 -1.92 -12.73
CA ALA A 69 -11.62 -0.94 -12.61
C ALA A 69 -12.95 -1.55 -13.07
N PRO A 70 -13.98 -1.63 -12.18
CA PRO A 70 -15.30 -2.07 -12.60
C PRO A 70 -15.88 -1.09 -13.62
N THR A 71 -16.50 -1.62 -14.68
CA THR A 71 -17.09 -0.81 -15.76
C THR A 71 -18.61 -0.92 -15.84
N SER A 72 -19.22 -1.68 -14.94
CA SER A 72 -20.67 -1.84 -14.81
C SER A 72 -21.33 -0.48 -14.60
N LEU A 73 -22.51 -0.28 -15.20
CA LEU A 73 -23.31 0.91 -14.93
C LEU A 73 -23.74 0.90 -13.45
N ALA A 74 -23.94 2.08 -12.87
CA ALA A 74 -24.30 2.19 -11.45
C ALA A 74 -25.60 1.43 -11.09
N THR A 75 -26.52 1.26 -12.05
CA THR A 75 -27.77 0.50 -11.87
C THR A 75 -27.60 -1.01 -12.06
N GLU A 76 -26.46 -1.46 -12.58
CA GLU A 76 -26.16 -2.84 -12.94
C GLU A 76 -25.07 -3.46 -12.06
N ALA A 77 -24.30 -2.63 -11.36
CA ALA A 77 -23.31 -3.08 -10.39
C ALA A 77 -23.96 -3.96 -9.32
N SER A 78 -23.49 -5.20 -9.23
CA SER A 78 -24.00 -6.15 -8.25
C SER A 78 -23.44 -5.88 -6.86
N ASP A 79 -24.13 -6.35 -5.82
CA ASP A 79 -23.61 -6.32 -4.44
C ASP A 79 -22.27 -7.04 -4.32
N ALA A 80 -22.04 -8.09 -5.12
CA ALA A 80 -20.76 -8.81 -5.13
C ALA A 80 -19.62 -7.92 -5.65
N GLU A 81 -19.81 -7.27 -6.80
CA GLU A 81 -18.83 -6.34 -7.38
C GLU A 81 -18.50 -5.18 -6.41
N TRP A 82 -19.54 -4.64 -5.77
CA TRP A 82 -19.39 -3.61 -4.74
C TRP A 82 -18.54 -4.10 -3.57
N ASN A 83 -18.89 -5.26 -3.01
CA ASN A 83 -18.17 -5.84 -1.87
C ASN A 83 -16.71 -6.18 -2.21
N ASP A 84 -16.45 -6.71 -3.40
CA ASP A 84 -15.09 -7.04 -3.85
C ASP A 84 -14.23 -5.79 -4.00
N THR A 85 -14.80 -4.69 -4.52
CA THR A 85 -14.12 -3.40 -4.62
C THR A 85 -13.75 -2.85 -3.24
N PHE A 86 -14.66 -2.94 -2.26
CA PHE A 86 -14.39 -2.52 -0.88
C PHE A 86 -13.36 -3.42 -0.19
N ALA A 87 -13.42 -4.72 -0.44
CA ALA A 87 -12.46 -5.70 0.06
C ALA A 87 -11.06 -5.48 -0.50
N ALA A 88 -10.93 -4.98 -1.73
CA ALA A 88 -9.65 -4.70 -2.37
C ALA A 88 -9.07 -3.32 -1.99
N LEU A 89 -9.90 -2.28 -1.88
CA LEU A 89 -9.43 -0.89 -1.79
C LEU A 89 -9.63 -0.24 -0.41
N VAL A 90 -10.74 -0.55 0.28
CA VAL A 90 -11.18 0.22 1.46
C VAL A 90 -10.80 -0.48 2.76
N HIS A 91 -11.20 -1.74 2.91
CA HIS A 91 -10.90 -2.52 4.11
C HIS A 91 -9.40 -2.67 4.38
N PRO A 92 -8.54 -3.03 3.39
CA PRO A 92 -7.11 -3.14 3.63
C PRO A 92 -6.45 -1.80 3.96
N LEU A 93 -6.89 -0.68 3.38
CA LEU A 93 -6.37 0.65 3.70
C LEU A 93 -6.47 0.94 5.22
N HIS A 94 -7.66 0.76 5.81
CA HIS A 94 -7.82 0.96 7.25
C HIS A 94 -6.96 0.00 8.09
N ARG A 95 -6.87 -1.27 7.68
CA ARG A 95 -6.09 -2.30 8.39
C ARG A 95 -4.58 -2.01 8.34
N LEU A 96 -4.06 -1.56 7.21
CA LEU A 96 -2.68 -1.13 7.02
C LEU A 96 -2.34 0.05 7.93
N VAL A 97 -3.18 1.10 7.92
CA VAL A 97 -2.99 2.27 8.80
C VAL A 97 -3.02 1.86 10.27
N ARG A 98 -4.01 1.06 10.68
CA ARG A 98 -4.14 0.60 12.07
C ARG A 98 -2.92 -0.22 12.53
N ALA A 99 -2.32 -1.00 11.63
CA ALA A 99 -1.15 -1.82 11.93
C ALA A 99 0.15 -1.02 11.94
N ALA A 100 0.31 -0.01 11.08
CA ALA A 100 1.54 0.80 10.98
C ALA A 100 1.66 1.90 12.05
N LEU A 101 0.54 2.50 12.45
CA LEU A 101 0.55 3.68 13.31
C LEU A 101 1.16 3.49 14.71
N PRO A 102 0.95 2.37 15.44
CA PRO A 102 1.50 2.23 16.80
C PRO A 102 3.02 2.45 16.85
N ASP A 103 3.74 1.80 15.94
CA ASP A 103 5.20 1.89 15.83
C ASP A 103 5.64 3.31 15.41
N MET A 104 4.94 3.93 14.46
CA MET A 104 5.23 5.30 14.02
C MET A 104 5.00 6.34 15.13
N ILE A 105 3.95 6.16 15.93
CA ILE A 105 3.64 7.06 17.06
C ILE A 105 4.69 6.92 18.17
N ALA A 106 5.16 5.70 18.44
CA ALA A 106 6.16 5.44 19.48
C ALA A 106 7.53 6.09 19.21
N ARG A 107 7.85 6.38 17.95
CA ARG A 107 9.11 7.02 17.52
C ARG A 107 9.06 8.54 17.42
N ARG A 108 7.94 9.16 17.79
CA ARG A 108 7.70 10.60 17.62
C ARG A 108 8.44 11.47 18.63
#